data_AF-A0ABD7U7P8-F1
#
_entry.id   AF-A0ABD7U7P8-F1
#
_cell.length_a   1.000
_cell.length_b   1.000
_cell.length_c   1.000
_cell.angle_alpha   90.00
_cell.angle_beta   90.00
_cell.angle_gamma   90.00
#
_symmetry.space_group_name_H-M   'P 1'
#
loop_
_entity.id
_entity.type
_entity.pdbx_description
1 polymer ?
#
loop_
_entity_poly.entity_id
_entity_poly.type
_entity_poly.pdbx_seq_one_letter_code
_entity_poly.pdbx_strand_id
1 'polypeptide(L)'
;MKKVLIFIAGVVTGAILMLVIAALIGNSSNGESSNNGMTFFEKEGDCISENNFEVFQVLDSGDALANEIDELSISTGLMVLFLCDEGKSYYDDQVIKVPEGKCAKQIGTFKYSTKAGFDKTVPIVSILNK
;
A
#
# COMPACT_ATOMS: atom_id res chain seq x y z
N MET A 1 -18.51 -53.37 -27.56
CA MET A 1 -19.20 -52.57 -26.52
C MET A 1 -18.28 -52.18 -25.35
N LYS A 2 -17.55 -53.11 -24.71
CA LYS A 2 -16.67 -52.80 -23.56
C LYS A 2 -15.59 -51.73 -23.82
N LYS A 3 -14.99 -51.71 -25.02
CA LYS A 3 -13.96 -50.73 -25.41
C LYS A 3 -14.50 -49.30 -25.55
N VAL A 4 -15.75 -49.16 -26.01
CA VAL A 4 -16.43 -47.86 -26.15
C VAL A 4 -16.81 -47.31 -24.77
N LEU A 5 -17.25 -48.16 -23.85
CA LEU A 5 -17.56 -47.77 -22.47
C LEU A 5 -16.32 -47.29 -21.71
N ILE A 6 -15.16 -47.92 -21.92
CA ILE A 6 -13.89 -47.49 -21.33
C ILE A 6 -13.46 -46.12 -21.88
N PHE A 7 -13.68 -45.87 -23.17
CA PHE A 7 -13.39 -44.59 -23.79
C PHE A 7 -14.25 -43.45 -23.22
N ILE A 8 -15.57 -43.67 -23.09
CA ILE A 8 -16.50 -42.68 -22.51
C ILE A 8 -16.15 -42.40 -21.04
N ALA A 9 -15.85 -43.44 -20.26
CA ALA A 9 -15.43 -43.28 -18.86
C ALA A 9 -14.15 -42.44 -18.74
N GLY A 10 -13.17 -42.65 -19.63
CA GLY A 10 -11.95 -41.85 -19.67
C GLY A 10 -12.22 -40.38 -19.96
N VAL A 11 -13.09 -40.07 -20.93
CA VAL A 11 -13.46 -38.68 -21.28
C VAL A 11 -14.16 -37.98 -20.12
N VAL A 12 -15.11 -38.65 -19.46
CA VAL A 12 -15.83 -38.10 -18.29
C VAL A 12 -14.86 -37.84 -17.14
N THR A 13 -13.95 -38.77 -16.87
CA THR A 13 -12.96 -38.63 -15.79
C THR A 13 -12.00 -37.48 -16.06
N GLY A 14 -11.54 -37.31 -17.31
CA GLY A 14 -10.69 -36.20 -17.73
C GLY A 14 -11.38 -34.83 -17.61
N ALA A 15 -12.67 -34.75 -17.97
CA ALA A 15 -13.45 -33.52 -17.83
C ALA A 15 -13.64 -33.11 -16.36
N ILE A 16 -13.91 -34.08 -15.48
CA ILE A 16 -14.02 -33.83 -14.02
C ILE A 16 -12.67 -33.36 -13.47
N LEU A 17 -11.57 -34.00 -13.84
CA LEU A 17 -10.24 -33.62 -13.39
C LEU A 17 -9.87 -32.19 -13.83
N MET A 18 -10.22 -31.80 -15.08
CA MET A 18 -10.03 -30.44 -15.58
C MET A 18 -10.82 -29.40 -14.76
N LEU A 19 -12.07 -29.70 -14.39
CA LEU A 19 -12.88 -28.81 -13.56
C LEU A 19 -12.30 -28.66 -12.15
N VAL A 20 -11.78 -29.73 -11.56
CA VAL A 20 -11.12 -29.67 -10.24
C VAL A 20 -9.85 -28.81 -10.30
N ILE A 21 -9.02 -28.98 -11.33
CA ILE A 21 -7.81 -28.15 -11.52
C ILE A 21 -8.20 -26.68 -11.73
N ALA A 22 -9.23 -26.39 -12.53
CA ALA A 22 -9.73 -25.04 -12.74
C ALA A 22 -10.27 -24.41 -11.45
N ALA A 23 -10.96 -25.17 -10.59
CA ALA A 23 -11.42 -24.70 -9.28
C ALA A 23 -10.26 -24.45 -8.31
N LEU A 24 -9.22 -25.30 -8.30
CA LEU A 24 -8.03 -25.09 -7.47
C LEU A 24 -7.22 -23.86 -7.89
N ILE A 25 -7.14 -23.58 -9.20
CA ILE A 25 -6.49 -22.36 -9.74
C ILE A 25 -7.39 -21.13 -9.51
N GLY A 26 -8.70 -21.26 -9.73
CA GLY A 26 -9.68 -20.19 -9.49
C GLY A 26 -9.82 -19.78 -8.03
N ASN A 27 -9.51 -20.68 -7.09
CA ASN A 27 -9.41 -20.37 -5.67
C ASN A 27 -8.02 -19.85 -5.25
N SER A 28 -7.01 -19.95 -6.13
CA SER A 28 -5.67 -19.39 -5.92
C SER A 28 -5.53 -17.95 -6.40
N SER A 29 -6.58 -17.31 -6.92
CA SER A 29 -6.63 -15.86 -7.06
C SER A 29 -7.01 -15.18 -5.74
N ASN A 30 -6.28 -15.48 -4.67
CA ASN A 30 -6.40 -14.81 -3.38
C ASN A 30 -5.00 -14.50 -2.88
N GLY A 31 -4.48 -13.37 -3.37
CA GLY A 31 -3.15 -12.85 -3.08
C GLY A 31 -2.96 -11.42 -3.57
N GLU A 32 -3.84 -10.88 -4.41
CA GLU A 32 -4.12 -9.45 -4.38
C GLU A 32 -4.98 -9.19 -3.15
N SER A 33 -4.31 -8.98 -2.02
CA SER A 33 -4.83 -8.05 -1.01
C SER A 33 -5.43 -6.86 -1.78
N SER A 34 -6.60 -6.39 -1.36
CA SER A 34 -7.11 -5.08 -1.72
C SER A 34 -6.07 -4.03 -1.32
N ASN A 35 -4.98 -3.94 -2.07
CA ASN A 35 -3.89 -3.05 -1.78
C ASN A 35 -4.43 -1.71 -2.23
N ASN A 36 -4.82 -0.90 -1.27
CA ASN A 36 -5.21 0.50 -1.45
C ASN A 36 -3.99 1.31 -1.95
N GLY A 37 -3.23 0.84 -2.92
CA GLY A 37 -1.95 1.41 -3.35
C GLY A 37 -0.77 1.18 -2.39
N MET A 38 -0.98 0.59 -1.21
CA MET A 38 0.04 0.48 -0.17
C MET A 38 0.88 -0.80 -0.30
N THR A 39 2.19 -0.67 -0.11
CA THR A 39 3.15 -1.79 -0.01
C THR A 39 4.08 -1.53 1.18
N PHE A 40 4.04 -2.41 2.19
CA PHE A 40 4.86 -2.29 3.39
C PHE A 40 6.17 -3.06 3.28
N PHE A 41 7.20 -2.55 3.94
CA PHE A 41 8.49 -3.25 4.06
C PHE A 41 8.45 -4.23 5.25
N GLU A 42 9.22 -5.31 5.19
CA GLU A 42 9.36 -6.25 6.32
C GLU A 42 10.01 -5.59 7.55
N LYS A 43 10.83 -4.56 7.31
CA LYS A 43 11.51 -3.75 8.32
C LYS A 43 11.46 -2.29 7.93
N GLU A 44 11.47 -1.41 8.92
CA GLU A 44 11.65 0.03 8.69
C GLU A 44 12.96 0.30 7.91
N GLY A 45 12.87 1.20 6.94
CA GLY A 45 14.01 1.72 6.20
C GLY A 45 14.74 2.84 6.95
N ASP A 46 15.69 3.47 6.26
CA ASP A 46 16.49 4.55 6.82
C ASP A 46 15.66 5.81 7.11
N CYS A 47 16.23 6.70 7.94
CA CYS A 47 15.71 8.06 8.13
C CYS A 47 15.76 8.82 6.81
N ILE A 48 14.61 9.21 6.28
CA ILE A 48 14.52 10.00 5.04
C ILE A 48 14.45 11.51 5.30
N SER A 49 14.08 11.91 6.52
CA SER A 49 14.01 13.31 6.93
C SER A 49 13.94 13.45 8.45
N GLU A 50 14.47 14.56 8.96
CA GLU A 50 14.33 15.01 10.35
C GLU A 50 13.49 16.30 10.47
N ASN A 51 13.03 16.84 9.34
CA ASN A 51 12.26 18.07 9.27
C ASN A 51 10.79 17.82 9.61
N ASN A 52 10.03 18.90 9.78
CA ASN A 52 8.58 18.82 9.99
C ASN A 52 7.85 18.59 8.67
N PHE A 53 6.58 18.24 8.77
CA PHE A 53 5.74 18.00 7.61
C PHE A 53 4.44 18.78 7.70
N GLU A 54 4.03 19.44 6.61
CA GLU A 54 2.74 20.10 6.48
C GLU A 54 1.79 19.23 5.67
N VAL A 55 0.65 18.86 6.27
CA VAL A 55 -0.40 18.11 5.60
C VAL A 55 -1.03 18.99 4.53
N PHE A 56 -1.04 18.53 3.28
CA PHE A 56 -1.70 19.27 2.19
C PHE A 56 -3.02 18.61 1.74
N GLN A 57 -3.23 17.35 2.12
CA GLN A 57 -4.46 16.63 1.80
C GLN A 57 -4.66 15.45 2.74
N VAL A 58 -5.82 15.42 3.42
CA VAL A 58 -6.33 14.21 4.07
C VAL A 58 -7.13 13.36 3.08
N LEU A 59 -6.86 12.06 3.04
CA LEU A 59 -7.57 11.09 2.19
C LEU A 59 -8.88 10.65 2.84
N ASP A 60 -9.77 10.03 2.05
CA ASP A 60 -11.03 9.46 2.55
C ASP A 60 -10.80 8.37 3.62
N SER A 61 -9.62 7.73 3.62
CA SER A 61 -9.20 6.78 4.66
C SER A 61 -8.84 7.46 5.99
N GLY A 62 -8.65 8.79 6.00
CA GLY A 62 -8.10 9.55 7.12
C GLY A 62 -6.58 9.69 7.09
N ASP A 63 -5.88 8.94 6.24
CA ASP A 63 -4.43 9.07 6.05
C ASP A 63 -4.08 10.44 5.45
N ALA A 64 -2.89 10.97 5.75
CA ALA A 64 -2.50 12.30 5.35
C ALA A 64 -1.33 12.28 4.37
N LEU A 65 -1.52 12.93 3.23
CA LEU A 65 -0.41 13.33 2.37
C LEU A 65 0.17 14.63 2.89
N ALA A 66 1.49 14.66 3.07
CA ALA A 66 2.19 15.79 3.64
C ALA A 66 3.48 16.11 2.86
N ASN A 67 3.83 17.39 2.80
CA ASN A 67 5.10 17.87 2.29
C ASN A 67 6.06 18.08 3.46
N GLU A 68 7.30 17.63 3.32
CA GLU A 68 8.37 18.08 4.20
C GLU A 68 8.57 19.59 4.05
N ILE A 69 8.70 20.29 5.17
CA ILE A 69 8.97 21.72 5.24
C ILE A 69 10.29 21.99 5.98
N ASP A 70 11.10 22.90 5.46
CA ASP A 70 12.32 23.33 6.13
C ASP A 70 12.05 24.28 7.32
N GLU A 71 13.12 24.80 7.94
CA GLU A 71 13.01 25.74 9.07
C GLU A 71 12.25 27.05 8.72
N LEU A 72 12.20 27.42 7.44
CA LEU A 72 11.49 28.59 6.93
C LEU A 72 10.05 28.25 6.50
N SER A 73 9.57 27.03 6.79
CA SER A 73 8.27 26.51 6.36
C SER A 73 8.11 26.45 4.84
N ILE A 74 9.22 26.25 4.11
CA ILE A 74 9.22 26.08 2.66
C ILE A 74 9.26 24.59 2.34
N SER A 75 8.36 24.16 1.46
CA SER A 75 8.33 22.76 0.99
C SER A 75 9.65 22.40 0.30
N THR A 76 10.27 21.28 0.73
CA THR A 76 11.52 20.77 0.16
C THR A 76 11.28 19.95 -1.12
N GLY A 77 10.03 19.60 -1.40
CA GLY A 77 9.62 18.71 -2.49
C GLY A 77 9.51 17.22 -2.09
N LEU A 78 9.89 16.84 -0.88
CA LEU A 78 9.61 15.50 -0.35
C LEU A 78 8.14 15.39 0.06
N MET A 79 7.37 14.55 -0.64
CA MET A 79 6.01 14.18 -0.28
C MET A 79 5.99 12.82 0.40
N VAL A 80 5.19 12.67 1.46
CA VAL A 80 5.05 11.43 2.23
C VAL A 80 3.59 11.15 2.56
N LEU A 81 3.28 9.90 2.92
CA LEU A 81 2.01 9.50 3.51
C LEU A 81 2.19 9.16 5.00
N PHE A 82 1.41 9.80 5.85
CA PHE A 82 1.22 9.44 7.26
C PHE A 82 -0.06 8.63 7.43
N LEU A 83 0.05 7.47 8.07
CA LEU A 83 -1.11 6.63 8.35
C LEU A 83 -1.90 7.12 9.56
N CYS A 84 -3.21 7.08 9.43
CA CYS A 84 -4.16 7.38 10.50
C CYS A 84 -4.32 6.14 11.42
N ASP A 85 -3.41 6.00 12.39
CA ASP A 85 -3.52 4.96 13.42
C ASP A 85 -4.55 5.34 14.50
N GLU A 86 -4.92 4.38 15.36
CA GLU A 86 -5.86 4.59 16.46
C GLU A 86 -5.55 5.84 17.29
N GLY A 87 -6.52 6.76 17.35
CA GLY A 87 -6.42 8.00 18.12
C GLY A 87 -5.66 9.15 17.44
N LYS A 88 -5.16 8.96 16.21
CA LYS A 88 -4.66 10.04 15.37
C LYS A 88 -5.77 10.52 14.45
N SER A 89 -5.77 11.81 14.16
CA SER A 89 -6.62 12.42 13.15
C SER A 89 -5.84 13.54 12.51
N TYR A 90 -5.90 13.62 11.19
CA TYR A 90 -5.24 14.69 10.44
C TYR A 90 -6.25 15.69 9.91
N TYR A 91 -5.78 16.92 9.66
CA TYR A 91 -6.51 17.96 8.95
C TYR A 91 -5.56 18.69 8.01
N ASP A 92 -6.11 19.31 6.96
CA ASP A 92 -5.32 20.07 5.99
C ASP A 92 -4.59 21.25 6.68
N ASP A 93 -3.39 21.56 6.21
CA ASP A 93 -2.45 22.55 6.76
C ASP A 93 -1.93 22.23 8.19
N GLN A 94 -2.16 21.01 8.70
CA GLN A 94 -1.57 20.57 9.96
C GLN A 94 -0.06 20.39 9.83
N VAL A 95 0.69 20.99 10.76
CA VAL A 95 2.13 20.72 10.91
C VAL A 95 2.35 19.51 11.84
N ILE A 96 2.82 18.41 11.27
CA ILE A 96 3.31 17.22 11.97
C ILE A 96 4.77 17.48 12.37
N LYS A 97 5.00 17.60 13.68
CA LYS A 97 6.33 17.85 14.22
C LYS A 97 7.15 16.57 14.32
N VAL A 98 8.41 16.63 13.93
CA VAL A 98 9.40 15.56 14.20
C VAL A 98 10.23 15.96 15.43
N PRO A 99 10.07 15.27 16.57
CA PRO A 99 10.82 15.60 17.78
C PRO A 99 12.32 15.32 17.64
N GLU A 100 13.13 16.02 18.43
CA GLU A 100 14.56 15.75 18.54
C GLU A 100 14.82 14.27 18.94
N GLY A 101 15.84 13.66 18.33
CA GLY A 101 16.16 12.24 18.51
C GLY A 101 15.27 11.27 17.72
N LYS A 102 14.29 11.78 16.95
CA LYS A 102 13.47 11.00 16.02
C LYS A 102 13.70 11.45 14.57
N CYS A 103 13.21 10.66 13.65
CA CYS A 103 13.20 10.95 12.22
C CYS A 103 11.98 10.28 11.55
N ALA A 104 11.61 10.74 10.36
CA ALA A 104 10.70 10.02 9.49
C ALA A 104 11.44 8.84 8.85
N LYS A 105 11.10 7.61 9.26
CA LYS A 105 11.59 6.39 8.61
C LYS A 105 10.57 5.90 7.61
N GLN A 106 11.06 5.48 6.44
CA GLN A 106 10.20 4.88 5.42
C GLN A 106 9.81 3.46 5.84
N ILE A 107 8.51 3.18 5.92
CA ILE A 107 7.97 1.85 6.27
C ILE A 107 7.25 1.19 5.10
N GLY A 108 7.15 1.87 3.96
CA GLY A 108 6.51 1.36 2.76
C GLY A 108 6.41 2.39 1.65
N THR A 109 5.58 2.10 0.66
CA THR A 109 5.22 2.98 -0.44
C THR A 109 3.72 2.99 -0.65
N PHE A 110 3.20 4.13 -1.07
CA PHE A 110 1.80 4.33 -1.43
C PHE A 110 1.72 4.85 -2.86
N LYS A 111 1.08 4.07 -3.72
CA LYS A 111 0.81 4.41 -5.12
C LYS A 111 -0.64 4.88 -5.28
N TYR A 112 -0.84 6.06 -5.85
CA TYR A 112 -2.17 6.63 -6.08
C TYR A 112 -2.23 7.37 -7.41
N SER A 113 -3.43 7.49 -7.97
CA SER A 113 -3.68 8.32 -9.14
C SER A 113 -4.31 9.64 -8.71
N THR A 114 -3.73 10.75 -9.15
CA THR A 114 -4.28 12.08 -8.93
C THR A 114 -5.59 12.28 -9.71
N LYS A 115 -6.38 13.29 -9.35
CA LYS A 115 -7.61 13.66 -10.09
C LYS A 115 -7.35 13.99 -11.58
N ALA A 116 -6.12 14.40 -11.91
CA ALA A 116 -5.68 14.67 -13.28
C ALA A 116 -5.22 13.40 -14.04
N GLY A 117 -5.31 12.21 -13.43
CA GLY A 117 -4.95 10.94 -14.05
C GLY A 117 -3.46 10.61 -14.00
N PHE A 118 -2.63 11.39 -13.29
CA PHE A 118 -1.22 11.05 -13.10
C PHE A 118 -1.05 10.07 -11.95
N ASP A 119 -0.37 8.97 -12.21
CA ASP A 119 0.11 8.05 -11.18
C ASP A 119 1.28 8.68 -10.41
N LYS A 120 1.22 8.55 -9.09
CA LYS A 120 2.22 9.01 -8.14
C LYS A 120 2.54 7.88 -7.17
N THR A 121 3.77 7.87 -6.69
CA THR A 121 4.22 6.98 -5.63
C THR A 121 4.94 7.83 -4.58
N VAL A 122 4.53 7.72 -3.33
CA VAL A 122 5.15 8.41 -2.19
C VAL A 122 5.55 7.41 -1.11
N PRO A 123 6.59 7.67 -0.30
CA PRO A 123 6.91 6.87 0.86
C PRO A 123 5.79 6.94 1.90
N ILE A 124 5.51 5.80 2.54
CA ILE A 124 4.75 5.75 3.79
C ILE A 124 5.76 5.88 4.93
N VAL A 125 5.52 6.78 5.87
CA VAL A 125 6.48 7.07 6.94
C VAL A 125 5.88 6.90 8.34
N SER A 126 6.77 6.61 9.29
CA SER A 126 6.49 6.69 10.73
C SER A 126 7.60 7.46 11.43
N ILE A 127 7.26 8.21 12.48
CA ILE A 127 8.22 8.99 13.27
C ILE A 127 8.81 8.11 14.37
N LEU A 128 10.01 7.60 14.12
CA LEU A 128 10.70 6.61 14.95
C LEU A 128 12.02 7.17 15.47
N ASN A 129 12.61 6.50 16.47
CA ASN A 129 13.93 6.88 16.98
C ASN A 129 15.00 6.66 15.89
N LYS A 130 16.00 7.53 15.87
CA LYS A 130 17.18 7.40 15.01
C LYS A 130 17.90 6.09 15.26
#